data_AF-A0A4R7Q0A9-F1
#
_entry.id   AF-A0A4R7Q0A9-F1
#
_cell.length_a   1.000
_cell.length_b   1.000
_cell.length_c   1.000
_cell.angle_alpha   90.00
_cell.angle_beta   90.00
_cell.angle_gamma   90.00
#
_symmetry.space_group_name_H-M   'P 1'
#
loop_
_entity.id
_entity.type
_entity.pdbx_description
1 polymer ?
#
loop_
_entity_poly.entity_id
_entity_poly.type
_entity_poly.pdbx_seq_one_letter_code
_entity_poly.pdbx_strand_id
1 'polypeptide(L)'
;MSDLISVRGQHTSTLEDLDFIRFIYEKYSSATPEQVDYLVAIASHFNTTSDQIRENPFFASDGFASSTGVIVIGDGIVSMLAETGRDSKVVWSAILAHEWAHQLQFQNYGNWEYPVPGFIGTPESTRMTELEADFFTGYYLTHKRGGTYNWKRVEDVLLAFYNIGDCGFSNPGHHGNPLQRLEAAKQGYMLAASQQKAGQTPDSQYMHEAFISTLPIITELAQ
;
A
#
# COMPACT_ATOMS: atom_id res chain seq x y z
N MET A 1 10.68 20.88 -9.88
CA MET A 1 9.37 20.63 -9.25
C MET A 1 9.62 19.65 -8.10
N SER A 2 9.92 20.18 -6.92
CA SER A 2 10.32 19.40 -5.73
C SER A 2 9.15 18.85 -4.92
N ASP A 3 7.91 19.26 -5.25
CA ASP A 3 6.74 19.07 -4.39
C ASP A 3 5.68 18.16 -5.05
N LEU A 4 6.03 17.47 -6.12
CA LEU A 4 5.11 16.57 -6.84
C LEU A 4 5.31 15.13 -6.38
N ILE A 5 4.21 14.49 -5.98
CA ILE A 5 4.16 13.03 -5.83
C ILE A 5 4.32 12.41 -7.23
N SER A 6 5.25 11.46 -7.36
CA SER A 6 5.47 10.70 -8.59
C SER A 6 4.97 9.26 -8.43
N VAL A 7 4.20 8.79 -9.41
CA VAL A 7 3.75 7.39 -9.47
C VAL A 7 4.57 6.67 -10.52
N ARG A 8 5.19 5.54 -10.15
CA ARG A 8 6.04 4.73 -11.01
C ARG A 8 5.49 3.31 -11.08
N GLY A 9 5.58 2.70 -12.25
CA GLY A 9 5.30 1.27 -12.42
C GLY A 9 6.57 0.47 -12.16
N GLN A 10 6.42 -0.69 -11.53
CA GLN A 10 7.43 -1.74 -11.51
C GLN A 10 6.92 -2.90 -12.36
N HIS A 11 7.69 -3.28 -13.38
CA HIS A 11 7.40 -4.44 -14.23
C HIS A 11 8.45 -5.51 -13.95
N THR A 12 8.13 -6.79 -14.11
CA THR A 12 9.09 -7.90 -13.91
C THR A 12 10.36 -7.74 -14.77
N SER A 13 10.24 -7.19 -15.98
CA SER A 13 11.37 -6.84 -16.85
C SER A 13 12.35 -5.82 -16.24
N THR A 14 11.96 -5.05 -15.21
CA THR A 14 12.93 -4.20 -14.47
C THR A 14 13.96 -5.03 -13.71
N LEU A 15 13.68 -6.31 -13.44
CA LEU A 15 14.64 -7.25 -12.87
C LEU A 15 15.61 -7.82 -13.91
N GLU A 16 15.39 -7.53 -15.19
CA GLU A 16 16.37 -7.79 -16.26
C GLU A 16 17.35 -6.62 -16.44
N ASP A 17 17.00 -5.43 -15.92
CA ASP A 17 17.84 -4.25 -15.94
C ASP A 17 18.82 -4.27 -14.76
N LEU A 18 20.00 -4.85 -15.00
CA LEU A 18 21.06 -4.98 -14.00
C LEU A 18 21.56 -3.61 -13.48
N ASP A 19 21.51 -2.57 -14.31
CA ASP A 19 21.90 -1.21 -13.91
C ASP A 19 20.87 -0.62 -12.96
N PHE A 20 19.59 -0.87 -13.20
CA PHE A 20 18.52 -0.47 -12.30
C PHE A 20 18.54 -1.26 -10.98
N ILE A 21 18.77 -2.58 -11.01
CA ILE A 21 18.94 -3.39 -9.79
C ILE A 21 20.09 -2.85 -8.93
N ARG A 22 21.23 -2.55 -9.56
CA ARG A 22 22.36 -1.90 -8.88
C ARG A 22 21.94 -0.58 -8.24
N PHE A 23 21.26 0.29 -8.99
CA PHE A 23 20.77 1.57 -8.48
C PHE A 23 19.89 1.37 -7.24
N ILE A 24 18.99 0.39 -7.24
CA ILE A 24 18.14 0.11 -6.08
C ILE A 24 18.97 -0.26 -4.85
N TYR A 25 19.91 -1.20 -4.98
CA TYR A 25 20.76 -1.59 -3.84
C TYR A 25 21.62 -0.43 -3.33
N GLU A 26 22.20 0.37 -4.23
CA GLU A 26 23.03 1.52 -3.86
C GLU A 26 22.25 2.65 -3.20
N LYS A 27 20.92 2.76 -3.44
CA LYS A 27 20.08 3.84 -2.92
C LYS A 27 19.21 3.46 -1.73
N TYR A 28 18.78 2.21 -1.65
CA TYR A 28 17.74 1.78 -0.71
C TYR A 28 18.18 0.64 0.21
N SER A 29 19.45 0.20 0.13
CA SER A 29 19.99 -0.82 1.03
C SER A 29 21.26 -0.32 1.75
N SER A 30 21.72 -1.09 2.73
CA SER A 30 22.99 -0.88 3.44
C SER A 30 24.16 -1.70 2.87
N ALA A 31 24.01 -2.28 1.67
CA ALA A 31 25.02 -3.14 1.05
C ALA A 31 26.27 -2.34 0.60
N THR A 32 27.46 -2.93 0.76
CA THR A 32 28.71 -2.35 0.22
C THR A 32 28.78 -2.53 -1.31
N PRO A 33 29.60 -1.75 -2.03
CA PRO A 33 29.77 -1.92 -3.48
C PRO A 33 30.10 -3.35 -3.89
N GLU A 34 30.97 -4.05 -3.15
CA GLU A 34 31.33 -5.45 -3.43
C GLU A 34 30.14 -6.40 -3.22
N GLN A 35 29.28 -6.13 -2.23
CA GLN A 35 28.06 -6.91 -2.01
C GLN A 35 27.04 -6.65 -3.13
N VAL A 36 26.92 -5.41 -3.60
CA VAL A 36 26.07 -5.09 -4.75
C VAL A 36 26.57 -5.78 -6.01
N ASP A 37 27.87 -5.75 -6.28
CA ASP A 37 28.49 -6.46 -7.41
C ASP A 37 28.18 -7.97 -7.37
N TYR A 38 28.31 -8.57 -6.18
CA TYR A 38 27.99 -9.98 -5.97
C TYR A 38 26.50 -10.30 -6.21
N LEU A 39 25.59 -9.47 -5.70
CA LEU A 39 24.14 -9.64 -5.89
C LEU A 39 23.72 -9.46 -7.34
N VAL A 40 24.28 -8.46 -8.03
CA VAL A 40 24.04 -8.23 -9.47
C VAL A 40 24.58 -9.37 -10.31
N ALA A 41 25.74 -9.95 -9.96
CA ALA A 41 26.28 -11.12 -10.64
C ALA A 41 25.38 -12.37 -10.47
N ILE A 42 24.79 -12.56 -9.29
CA ILE A 42 23.78 -13.61 -9.05
C ILE A 42 22.56 -13.39 -9.96
N ALA A 43 22.01 -12.16 -9.96
CA ALA A 43 20.86 -11.82 -10.81
C ALA A 43 21.16 -12.08 -12.30
N SER A 44 22.32 -11.64 -12.78
CA SER A 44 22.77 -11.89 -14.15
C SER A 44 22.88 -13.39 -14.48
N HIS A 45 23.44 -14.19 -13.58
CA HIS A 45 23.55 -15.63 -13.79
C HIS A 45 22.17 -16.27 -13.93
N PHE A 46 21.24 -15.99 -13.01
CA PHE A 46 19.90 -16.58 -13.04
C PHE A 46 19.07 -16.10 -14.23
N ASN A 47 19.10 -14.80 -14.56
CA ASN A 47 18.39 -14.25 -15.72
C ASN A 47 18.86 -14.85 -17.05
N THR A 48 20.14 -15.22 -17.16
CA THR A 48 20.71 -15.74 -18.42
C THR A 48 20.69 -17.25 -18.54
N THR A 49 20.67 -17.99 -17.42
CA THR A 49 20.81 -19.45 -17.42
C THR A 49 19.57 -20.21 -16.98
N SER A 50 18.62 -19.53 -16.34
CA SER A 50 17.41 -20.18 -15.84
C SER A 50 16.33 -20.27 -16.93
N ASP A 51 15.88 -21.48 -17.22
CA ASP A 51 14.65 -21.75 -17.96
C ASP A 51 13.40 -21.81 -17.04
N GLN A 52 13.62 -21.69 -15.73
CA GLN A 52 12.60 -21.80 -14.66
C GLN A 52 12.11 -20.44 -14.16
N ILE A 53 12.95 -19.41 -14.19
CA ILE A 53 12.62 -18.05 -13.76
C ILE A 53 12.12 -17.25 -14.98
N ARG A 54 10.97 -17.65 -15.55
CA ARG A 54 10.25 -16.76 -16.49
C ARG A 54 9.70 -15.55 -15.75
N GLU A 55 9.35 -14.49 -16.49
CA GLU A 55 8.56 -13.36 -15.99
C GLU A 55 7.42 -13.89 -15.11
N ASN A 56 7.54 -13.66 -13.81
CA ASN A 56 6.60 -14.16 -12.82
C ASN A 56 6.04 -12.95 -12.07
N PRO A 57 4.71 -12.76 -12.08
CA PRO A 57 4.08 -11.60 -11.45
C PRO A 57 4.40 -11.50 -9.94
N PHE A 58 4.76 -12.61 -9.27
CA PHE A 58 5.20 -12.57 -7.88
C PHE A 58 6.38 -11.62 -7.63
N PHE A 59 7.28 -11.43 -8.61
CA PHE A 59 8.43 -10.54 -8.43
C PHE A 59 8.13 -9.04 -8.57
N ALA A 60 6.95 -8.71 -9.12
CA ALA A 60 6.38 -7.37 -9.14
C ALA A 60 5.07 -7.34 -8.34
N SER A 61 4.92 -8.22 -7.34
CA SER A 61 3.72 -8.31 -6.52
C SER A 61 3.79 -7.42 -5.28
N ASP A 62 4.16 -6.15 -5.47
CA ASP A 62 4.31 -5.19 -4.38
C ASP A 62 3.82 -3.78 -4.78
N GLY A 63 3.50 -2.97 -3.78
CA GLY A 63 3.17 -1.56 -3.91
C GLY A 63 3.67 -0.83 -2.67
N PHE A 64 4.33 0.31 -2.84
CA PHE A 64 4.83 1.07 -1.70
C PHE A 64 4.91 2.58 -1.98
N ALA A 65 4.86 3.35 -0.89
CA ALA A 65 5.08 4.77 -0.86
C ALA A 65 6.37 5.11 -0.07
N SER A 66 7.16 6.06 -0.57
CA SER A 66 8.30 6.63 0.16
C SER A 66 8.00 8.03 0.70
N SER A 67 8.67 8.41 1.78
CA SER A 67 8.62 9.77 2.34
C SER A 67 9.22 10.84 1.41
N THR A 68 9.82 10.45 0.28
CA THR A 68 10.38 11.35 -0.73
C THR A 68 9.40 11.70 -1.85
N GLY A 69 8.11 11.35 -1.71
CA GLY A 69 7.09 11.67 -2.71
C GLY A 69 7.06 10.69 -3.89
N VAL A 70 7.43 9.43 -3.68
CA VAL A 70 7.38 8.39 -4.71
C VAL A 70 6.38 7.32 -4.29
N ILE A 71 5.48 6.95 -5.20
CA ILE A 71 4.66 5.75 -5.15
C ILE A 71 5.16 4.81 -6.23
N VAL A 72 5.39 3.54 -5.89
CA VAL A 72 5.72 2.48 -6.84
C VAL A 72 4.61 1.44 -6.76
N ILE A 73 4.06 1.04 -7.92
CA ILE A 73 3.08 -0.04 -8.01
C ILE A 73 3.60 -1.07 -9.00
N GLY A 74 3.75 -2.30 -8.53
CA GLY A 74 4.06 -3.45 -9.35
C GLY A 74 2.86 -3.91 -10.18
N ASP A 75 3.09 -4.21 -11.44
CA ASP A 75 2.04 -4.76 -12.32
C ASP A 75 1.68 -6.21 -12.00
N GLY A 76 2.56 -6.92 -11.30
CA GLY A 76 2.38 -8.29 -10.84
C GLY A 76 1.23 -8.43 -9.85
N ILE A 77 1.17 -7.57 -8.81
CA ILE A 77 0.09 -7.61 -7.81
C ILE A 77 -1.27 -7.29 -8.43
N VAL A 78 -1.27 -6.37 -9.40
CA VAL A 78 -2.48 -5.98 -10.14
C VAL A 78 -2.98 -7.14 -11.00
N SER A 79 -2.06 -7.81 -11.71
CA SER A 79 -2.35 -8.96 -12.57
C SER A 79 -2.86 -10.14 -11.74
N MET A 80 -2.15 -10.51 -10.66
CA MET A 80 -2.55 -11.60 -9.78
C MET A 80 -3.94 -11.40 -9.19
N LEU A 81 -4.25 -10.21 -8.68
CA LEU A 81 -5.57 -9.90 -8.14
C LEU A 81 -6.64 -9.90 -9.24
N ALA A 82 -6.35 -9.37 -10.43
CA ALA A 82 -7.30 -9.38 -11.54
C ALA A 82 -7.63 -10.79 -12.05
N GLU A 83 -6.64 -11.69 -12.10
CA GLU A 83 -6.80 -13.09 -12.52
C GLU A 83 -7.76 -13.90 -11.62
N THR A 84 -7.98 -13.46 -10.39
CA THR A 84 -9.00 -14.04 -9.50
C THR A 84 -10.45 -13.65 -9.85
N GLY A 85 -10.67 -12.99 -10.99
CA GLY A 85 -11.98 -12.54 -11.47
C GLY A 85 -12.39 -11.14 -10.98
N ARG A 86 -11.45 -10.37 -10.39
CA ARG A 86 -11.69 -9.02 -9.90
C ARG A 86 -11.47 -7.98 -11.00
N ASP A 87 -12.21 -6.87 -10.94
CA ASP A 87 -12.05 -5.77 -11.89
C ASP A 87 -10.68 -5.09 -11.69
N SER A 88 -9.81 -5.19 -12.69
CA SER A 88 -8.44 -4.67 -12.63
C SER A 88 -8.37 -3.17 -12.37
N LYS A 89 -9.40 -2.38 -12.76
CA LYS A 89 -9.45 -0.95 -12.45
C LYS A 89 -9.72 -0.70 -10.98
N VAL A 90 -10.56 -1.53 -10.36
CA VAL A 90 -10.84 -1.45 -8.91
C VAL A 90 -9.62 -1.89 -8.13
N VAL A 91 -8.94 -2.96 -8.56
CA VAL A 91 -7.65 -3.41 -8.00
C VAL A 91 -6.62 -2.28 -8.04
N TRP A 92 -6.38 -1.70 -9.22
CA TRP A 92 -5.42 -0.60 -9.38
C TRP A 92 -5.78 0.60 -8.51
N SER A 93 -7.06 0.98 -8.48
CA SER A 93 -7.55 2.10 -7.69
C SER A 93 -7.39 1.86 -6.19
N ALA A 94 -7.57 0.62 -5.73
CA ALA A 94 -7.42 0.26 -4.31
C ALA A 94 -5.96 0.37 -3.87
N ILE A 95 -5.03 -0.21 -4.62
CA ILE A 95 -3.59 -0.15 -4.32
C ILE A 95 -3.13 1.30 -4.36
N LEU A 96 -3.46 2.05 -5.42
CA LEU A 96 -3.05 3.46 -5.52
C LEU A 96 -3.63 4.32 -4.40
N ALA A 97 -4.89 4.11 -4.01
CA ALA A 97 -5.49 4.88 -2.92
C ALA A 97 -4.82 4.60 -1.57
N HIS A 98 -4.41 3.35 -1.33
CA HIS A 98 -3.67 2.95 -0.14
C HIS A 98 -2.30 3.63 -0.10
N GLU A 99 -1.51 3.53 -1.17
CA GLU A 99 -0.19 4.19 -1.24
C GLU A 99 -0.28 5.72 -1.20
N TRP A 100 -1.36 6.28 -1.74
CA TRP A 100 -1.59 7.72 -1.66
C TRP A 100 -1.91 8.16 -0.24
N ALA A 101 -2.60 7.34 0.55
CA ALA A 101 -2.86 7.64 1.95
C ALA A 101 -1.56 7.70 2.76
N HIS A 102 -0.59 6.82 2.48
CA HIS A 102 0.76 6.93 3.05
C HIS A 102 1.45 8.25 2.69
N GLN A 103 1.29 8.76 1.46
CA GLN A 103 1.81 10.08 1.11
C GLN A 103 1.20 11.19 1.97
N LEU A 104 -0.10 11.12 2.28
CA LEU A 104 -0.74 12.07 3.18
C LEU A 104 -0.16 11.98 4.61
N GLN A 105 0.08 10.77 5.10
CA GLN A 105 0.72 10.58 6.40
C GLN A 105 2.14 11.14 6.42
N PHE A 106 2.94 10.91 5.38
CA PHE A 106 4.30 11.46 5.28
C PHE A 106 4.32 12.99 5.23
N GLN A 107 3.41 13.59 4.47
CA GLN A 107 3.28 15.05 4.37
C GLN A 107 2.86 15.70 5.69
N ASN A 108 2.20 14.95 6.57
CA ASN A 108 1.73 15.42 7.88
C ASN A 108 2.52 14.80 9.04
N TYR A 109 3.68 14.20 8.76
CA TYR A 109 4.53 13.59 9.78
C TYR A 109 4.94 14.64 10.82
N GLY A 110 4.66 14.35 12.10
CA GLY A 110 4.89 15.26 13.22
C GLY A 110 3.82 16.36 13.41
N ASN A 111 2.88 16.49 12.48
CA ASN A 111 1.72 17.40 12.61
C ASN A 111 0.45 16.66 13.05
N TRP A 112 0.28 15.41 12.60
CA TRP A 112 -0.82 14.55 13.00
C TRP A 112 -0.55 13.86 14.33
N GLU A 113 -1.55 13.87 15.22
CA GLU A 113 -1.48 13.27 16.53
C GLU A 113 -2.03 11.86 16.50
N TYR A 114 -1.19 10.91 16.91
CA TYR A 114 -1.56 9.51 16.98
C TYR A 114 -1.51 9.00 18.43
N PRO A 115 -2.34 8.01 18.80
CA PRO A 115 -2.27 7.36 20.12
C PRO A 115 -0.93 6.67 20.41
N VAL A 116 -0.24 6.23 19.37
CA VAL A 116 1.13 5.72 19.38
C VAL A 116 1.90 6.49 18.31
N PRO A 117 3.17 6.91 18.53
CA PRO A 117 3.92 7.59 17.48
C PRO A 117 3.92 6.79 16.17
N GLY A 118 3.60 7.44 15.05
CA GLY A 118 3.61 6.83 13.72
C GLY A 118 5.05 6.59 13.22
N PHE A 119 5.23 5.57 12.37
CA PHE A 119 6.49 5.26 11.68
C PHE A 119 7.71 5.03 12.59
N ILE A 120 7.52 4.50 13.80
CA ILE A 120 8.64 4.19 14.73
C ILE A 120 9.10 2.72 14.69
N GLY A 121 8.55 1.91 13.77
CA GLY A 121 8.98 0.53 13.58
C GLY A 121 8.56 -0.41 14.72
N THR A 122 7.41 -0.19 15.35
CA THR A 122 6.77 -1.15 16.25
C THR A 122 5.53 -1.76 15.58
N PRO A 123 5.12 -2.99 15.92
CA PRO A 123 3.92 -3.61 15.35
C PRO A 123 2.66 -2.74 15.51
N GLU A 124 2.49 -2.09 16.66
CA GLU A 124 1.36 -1.19 16.92
C GLU A 124 1.40 0.06 16.05
N SER A 125 2.59 0.65 15.86
CA SER A 125 2.80 1.84 15.02
C SER A 125 2.49 1.51 13.56
N THR A 126 3.09 0.43 13.04
CA THR A 126 2.87 -0.04 11.66
C THR A 126 1.40 -0.38 11.43
N ARG A 127 0.78 -1.18 12.31
CA ARG A 127 -0.64 -1.53 12.20
C ARG A 127 -1.52 -0.28 12.15
N MET A 128 -1.28 0.71 13.01
CA MET A 128 -2.10 1.93 13.04
C MET A 128 -1.98 2.74 11.75
N THR A 129 -0.78 2.90 11.20
CA THR A 129 -0.58 3.64 9.92
C THR A 129 -1.21 2.89 8.74
N GLU A 130 -1.17 1.57 8.72
CA GLU A 130 -1.81 0.73 7.70
C GLU A 130 -3.34 0.82 7.75
N LEU A 131 -3.92 0.73 8.96
CA LEU A 131 -5.37 0.84 9.15
C LEU A 131 -5.89 2.21 8.71
N GLU A 132 -5.12 3.28 8.95
CA GLU A 132 -5.48 4.59 8.43
C GLU A 132 -5.44 4.61 6.89
N ALA A 133 -4.40 4.04 6.27
CA ALA A 133 -4.32 3.96 4.82
C ALA A 133 -5.51 3.18 4.20
N ASP A 134 -5.96 2.11 4.86
CA ASP A 134 -7.16 1.37 4.48
C ASP A 134 -8.45 2.20 4.65
N PHE A 135 -8.55 2.99 5.72
CA PHE A 135 -9.67 3.92 5.94
C PHE A 135 -9.78 4.95 4.80
N PHE A 136 -8.66 5.60 4.45
CA PHE A 136 -8.61 6.52 3.30
C PHE A 136 -8.97 5.82 1.99
N THR A 137 -8.52 4.57 1.81
CA THR A 137 -8.83 3.75 0.63
C THR A 137 -10.33 3.51 0.50
N GLY A 138 -10.98 3.05 1.57
CA GLY A 138 -12.43 2.83 1.59
C GLY A 138 -13.22 4.11 1.29
N TYR A 139 -12.78 5.24 1.82
CA TYR A 139 -13.38 6.55 1.51
C TYR A 139 -13.22 6.90 0.02
N TYR A 140 -11.99 6.87 -0.50
CA TYR A 140 -11.69 7.28 -1.88
C TYR A 140 -12.41 6.42 -2.91
N LEU A 141 -12.41 5.09 -2.74
CA LEU A 141 -13.06 4.17 -3.66
C LEU A 141 -14.57 4.39 -3.76
N THR A 142 -15.18 5.01 -2.75
CA THR A 142 -16.62 5.17 -2.60
C THR A 142 -17.11 6.57 -2.90
N HIS A 143 -16.30 7.58 -2.59
CA HIS A 143 -16.70 8.98 -2.64
C HIS A 143 -17.08 9.42 -4.06
N LYS A 144 -18.03 10.38 -4.18
CA LYS A 144 -18.55 10.87 -5.47
C LYS A 144 -17.47 11.48 -6.38
N ARG A 145 -16.39 11.98 -5.80
CA ARG A 145 -15.22 12.55 -6.50
C ARG A 145 -14.02 11.58 -6.56
N GLY A 146 -14.23 10.31 -6.18
CA GLY A 146 -13.25 9.24 -6.27
C GLY A 146 -13.78 8.09 -7.14
N GLY A 147 -13.67 6.85 -6.66
CA GLY A 147 -13.99 5.64 -7.44
C GLY A 147 -15.48 5.41 -7.70
N THR A 148 -16.38 5.95 -6.86
CA THR A 148 -17.86 5.74 -6.94
C THR A 148 -18.30 4.28 -6.92
N TYR A 149 -17.47 3.37 -6.39
CA TYR A 149 -17.77 1.96 -6.30
C TYR A 149 -18.74 1.67 -5.16
N ASN A 150 -19.60 0.65 -5.34
CA ASN A 150 -20.43 0.15 -4.24
C ASN A 150 -19.60 -0.72 -3.28
N TRP A 151 -20.10 -0.91 -2.05
CA TRP A 151 -19.36 -1.67 -1.02
C TRP A 151 -18.92 -3.05 -1.49
N LYS A 152 -19.81 -3.80 -2.17
CA LYS A 152 -19.49 -5.17 -2.61
C LYS A 152 -18.23 -5.22 -3.47
N ARG A 153 -18.07 -4.27 -4.41
CA ARG A 153 -16.86 -4.20 -5.26
C ARG A 153 -15.61 -3.83 -4.48
N VAL A 154 -15.74 -2.93 -3.51
CA VAL A 154 -14.63 -2.51 -2.63
C VAL A 154 -14.21 -3.68 -1.74
N GLU A 155 -15.17 -4.27 -1.03
CA GLU A 155 -14.99 -5.43 -0.16
C GLU A 155 -14.35 -6.61 -0.89
N ASP A 156 -14.84 -6.98 -2.07
CA ASP A 156 -14.32 -8.12 -2.83
C ASP A 156 -12.82 -7.95 -3.15
N VAL A 157 -12.37 -6.75 -3.52
CA VAL A 157 -10.96 -6.44 -3.82
C VAL A 157 -10.12 -6.38 -2.54
N LEU A 158 -10.57 -5.64 -1.54
CA LEU A 158 -9.82 -5.44 -0.30
C LEU A 158 -9.66 -6.73 0.49
N LEU A 159 -10.68 -7.59 0.51
CA LEU A 159 -10.56 -8.93 1.10
C LEU A 159 -9.43 -9.74 0.44
N ALA A 160 -9.27 -9.72 -0.88
CA ALA A 160 -8.15 -10.43 -1.49
C ALA A 160 -6.82 -9.76 -1.18
N PHE A 161 -6.76 -8.44 -1.25
CA PHE A 161 -5.54 -7.69 -0.97
C PHE A 161 -5.02 -7.95 0.45
N TYR A 162 -5.89 -7.89 1.47
CA TYR A 162 -5.48 -8.09 2.86
C TYR A 162 -5.15 -9.55 3.19
N ASN A 163 -5.62 -10.52 2.39
CA ASN A 163 -5.23 -11.92 2.51
C ASN A 163 -3.84 -12.22 1.88
N ILE A 164 -3.20 -11.26 1.22
CA ILE A 164 -1.83 -11.39 0.68
C ILE A 164 -0.76 -11.05 1.77
N GLY A 165 -1.16 -10.86 3.04
CA GLY A 165 -0.28 -10.48 4.15
C GLY A 165 0.28 -11.62 5.04
N ASP A 166 1.10 -11.24 6.03
CA ASP A 166 1.71 -12.16 7.01
C ASP A 166 0.84 -12.39 8.26
N CYS A 167 0.98 -13.57 8.89
CA CYS A 167 0.40 -13.88 10.22
C CYS A 167 1.34 -13.48 11.37
N GLY A 168 2.38 -12.69 11.10
CA GLY A 168 3.46 -12.40 12.01
C GLY A 168 3.14 -11.23 12.94
N PHE A 169 2.16 -11.37 13.84
CA PHE A 169 1.68 -10.26 14.69
C PHE A 169 2.73 -9.53 15.53
N SER A 170 3.86 -10.18 15.83
CA SER A 170 5.00 -9.59 16.54
C SER A 170 6.07 -9.01 15.61
N ASN A 171 5.93 -9.15 14.29
CA ASN A 171 6.80 -8.57 13.29
C ASN A 171 6.59 -7.05 13.24
N PRO A 172 7.65 -6.23 13.36
CA PRO A 172 7.57 -4.79 13.12
C PRO A 172 6.95 -4.42 11.77
N GLY A 173 7.05 -5.29 10.75
CA GLY A 173 6.40 -5.15 9.45
C GLY A 173 4.98 -5.73 9.36
N HIS A 174 4.32 -6.03 10.48
CA HIS A 174 2.97 -6.59 10.45
C HIS A 174 1.93 -5.52 10.07
N HIS A 175 1.17 -5.79 9.01
CA HIS A 175 0.26 -4.81 8.40
C HIS A 175 -1.12 -4.75 9.08
N GLY A 176 -1.31 -5.48 10.20
CA GLY A 176 -2.61 -5.69 10.83
C GLY A 176 -3.33 -6.94 10.31
N ASN A 177 -4.30 -7.43 11.08
CA ASN A 177 -5.04 -8.62 10.66
C ASN A 177 -6.07 -8.26 9.56
N PRO A 178 -6.43 -9.20 8.67
CA PRO A 178 -7.32 -8.89 7.55
C PRO A 178 -8.70 -8.34 7.95
N LEU A 179 -9.23 -8.70 9.13
CA LEU A 179 -10.53 -8.23 9.62
C LEU A 179 -10.46 -6.76 10.07
N GLN A 180 -9.40 -6.37 10.78
CA GLN A 180 -9.16 -5.00 11.20
C GLN A 180 -8.98 -4.09 9.97
N ARG A 181 -8.17 -4.54 9.00
CA ARG A 181 -7.96 -3.83 7.73
C ARG A 181 -9.25 -3.63 6.95
N LEU A 182 -10.09 -4.67 6.86
CA LEU A 182 -11.40 -4.57 6.22
C LEU A 182 -12.34 -3.64 6.96
N GLU A 183 -12.38 -3.71 8.30
CA GLU A 183 -13.20 -2.79 9.08
C GLU A 183 -12.75 -1.35 8.90
N ALA A 184 -11.45 -1.07 8.93
CA ALA A 184 -10.94 0.28 8.71
C ALA A 184 -11.41 0.85 7.36
N ALA A 185 -11.29 0.07 6.28
CA ALA A 185 -11.82 0.45 4.98
C ALA A 185 -13.35 0.62 4.98
N LYS A 186 -14.08 -0.23 5.72
CA LYS A 186 -15.54 -0.11 5.85
C LYS A 186 -15.96 1.17 6.56
N GLN A 187 -15.24 1.59 7.59
CA GLN A 187 -15.48 2.86 8.28
C GLN A 187 -15.28 4.04 7.33
N GLY A 188 -14.22 4.01 6.51
CA GLY A 188 -14.00 4.98 5.43
C GLY A 188 -15.10 4.99 4.37
N TYR A 189 -15.55 3.81 3.94
CA TYR A 189 -16.71 3.65 3.04
C TYR A 189 -17.97 4.30 3.63
N MET A 190 -18.28 4.04 4.90
CA MET A 190 -19.46 4.58 5.56
C MET A 190 -19.40 6.11 5.67
N LEU A 191 -18.23 6.66 5.96
CA LEU A 191 -18.01 8.10 5.95
C LEU A 191 -18.29 8.70 4.57
N ALA A 192 -17.72 8.13 3.50
CA ALA A 192 -17.98 8.56 2.13
C ALA A 192 -19.46 8.45 1.74
N ALA A 193 -20.11 7.34 2.11
CA ALA A 193 -21.54 7.10 1.86
C ALA A 193 -22.42 8.14 2.56
N SER A 194 -22.09 8.52 3.80
CA SER A 194 -22.82 9.56 4.54
C SER A 194 -22.71 10.94 3.89
N GLN A 195 -21.61 11.21 3.19
CA GLN A 195 -21.31 12.49 2.55
C GLN A 195 -21.73 12.57 1.07
N GLN A 196 -22.25 11.49 0.47
CA GLN A 196 -22.57 11.40 -0.97
C GLN A 196 -23.48 12.51 -1.50
N LYS A 197 -24.36 13.07 -0.66
CA LYS A 197 -25.28 14.16 -1.05
C LYS A 197 -24.60 15.53 -1.09
N ALA A 198 -23.54 15.75 -0.32
CA ALA A 198 -22.87 17.04 -0.21
C ALA A 198 -21.84 17.27 -1.33
N GLY A 199 -21.21 16.21 -1.86
CA GLY A 199 -20.16 16.31 -2.88
C GLY A 199 -18.90 17.07 -2.44
N GLN A 200 -18.86 17.50 -1.17
CA GLN A 200 -17.73 18.14 -0.52
C GLN A 200 -16.66 17.09 -0.27
N THR A 201 -15.41 17.45 -0.52
CA THR A 201 -14.24 16.65 -0.16
C THR A 201 -13.66 17.24 1.11
N PRO A 202 -13.68 16.51 2.24
CA PRO A 202 -12.98 16.95 3.44
C PRO A 202 -11.47 17.04 3.14
N ASP A 203 -10.78 17.87 3.93
CA ASP A 203 -9.33 17.87 3.91
C ASP A 203 -8.76 16.62 4.61
N SER A 204 -7.44 16.44 4.48
CA SER A 204 -6.75 15.29 5.06
C SER A 204 -6.75 15.30 6.59
N GLN A 205 -6.82 16.47 7.23
CA GLN A 205 -6.89 16.60 8.68
C GLN A 205 -8.20 16.02 9.22
N TYR A 206 -9.33 16.38 8.62
CA TYR A 206 -10.62 15.83 8.98
C TYR A 206 -10.66 14.31 8.80
N MET A 207 -10.06 13.80 7.72
CA MET A 207 -10.01 12.37 7.45
C MET A 207 -9.17 11.62 8.50
N HIS A 208 -8.03 12.18 8.89
CA HIS A 208 -7.20 11.66 9.98
C HIS A 208 -7.97 11.61 11.31
N GLU A 209 -8.61 12.71 11.72
CA GLU A 209 -9.41 12.77 12.95
C GLU A 209 -10.59 11.78 12.93
N ALA A 210 -11.25 11.64 11.77
CA ALA A 210 -12.32 10.66 11.59
C ALA A 210 -11.80 9.23 11.78
N PHE A 211 -10.65 8.89 11.20
CA PHE A 211 -10.02 7.59 11.42
C PHE A 211 -9.70 7.36 12.90
N ILE A 212 -9.03 8.31 13.57
CA ILE A 212 -8.67 8.21 15.00
C ILE A 212 -9.92 7.95 15.85
N SER A 213 -11.05 8.58 15.54
CA SER A 213 -12.32 8.36 16.26
C SER A 213 -12.88 6.94 16.11
N THR A 214 -12.56 6.25 15.02
CA THR A 214 -12.99 4.87 14.73
C THR A 214 -11.99 3.81 15.17
N LEU A 215 -10.75 4.19 15.48
CA LEU A 215 -9.68 3.28 15.82
C LEU A 215 -10.03 2.31 16.97
N PRO A 216 -10.68 2.74 18.08
CA PRO A 216 -11.11 1.80 19.12
C PRO A 216 -11.99 0.67 18.59
N ILE A 217 -13.00 1.00 17.76
CA ILE A 217 -13.92 0.05 17.14
C ILE A 217 -13.17 -0.96 16.28
N ILE A 218 -12.21 -0.47 15.48
CA ILE A 218 -11.41 -1.31 14.57
C ILE A 218 -10.52 -2.27 15.38
N THR A 219 -9.87 -1.77 16.43
CA THR A 219 -8.92 -2.58 17.21
C THR A 219 -9.60 -3.62 18.11
N GLU A 220 -10.86 -3.43 18.48
CA GLU A 220 -11.65 -4.37 19.29
C GLU A 220 -12.08 -5.64 18.50
N LEU A 221 -12.03 -5.63 17.17
CA LEU A 221 -12.52 -6.72 16.30
C LEU A 221 -11.67 -7.99 16.27
N ALA A 222 -10.65 -8.10 17.12
CA ALA A 222 -9.91 -9.34 17.32
C ALA A 222 -9.18 -9.33 18.67
N GLN A 223 -9.87 -9.80 19.71
CA GLN A 223 -9.27 -10.56 20.80
C GLN A 223 -9.65 -12.03 20.63
#